data_AF-X1GXD2-F1
#
_entry.id   AF-X1GXD2-F1
#
_cell.length_a   1.000
_cell.length_b   1.000
_cell.length_c   1.000
_cell.angle_alpha   90.00
_cell.angle_beta   90.00
_cell.angle_gamma   90.00
#
_symmetry.space_group_name_H-M   'P 1'
#
loop_
_entity.id
_entity.type
_entity.pdbx_description
1 polymer ?
#
loop_
_entity_poly.entity_id
_entity_poly.type
_entity_poly.pdbx_seq_one_letter_code
_entity_poly.pdbx_strand_id
1 'polypeptide(L)'
;CLITVTGGIWSLFDFIMPKGKFDAFMHLNTGYQIAIVAGFLAGLFFLLIFFFGLFKKGRKWVLSFIFNLKEIEEKYKNRLDVKIAAGGLLLSLIAIIIGIIIAVIQEILGGSSSTSPFSGLFTSFSSFSSGNWILFTGASVFAILAVTLFLIYFWKNGYYLILKIMGVLEK
;
A
#
# COMPACT_ATOMS: atom_id res chain seq x y z
N CYS A 1 3.30 0.06 -8.07
CA CYS A 1 4.76 -0.01 -7.85
C CYS A 1 5.53 0.91 -8.80
N LEU A 2 5.35 0.82 -10.12
CA LEU A 2 6.02 1.74 -11.04
C LEU A 2 5.64 3.20 -10.75
N ILE A 3 4.34 3.50 -10.61
CA ILE A 3 3.80 4.85 -10.31
C ILE A 3 4.35 5.45 -9.00
N THR A 4 4.52 4.66 -7.93
CA THR A 4 5.13 5.17 -6.68
C THR A 4 6.61 5.45 -6.83
N VAL A 5 7.32 4.65 -7.61
CA VAL A 5 8.76 4.80 -7.82
C VAL A 5 9.01 6.00 -8.73
N THR A 6 8.29 6.13 -9.84
CA THR A 6 8.35 7.33 -10.68
C THR A 6 7.88 8.56 -9.95
N GLY A 7 6.78 8.49 -9.20
CA GLY A 7 6.33 9.61 -8.36
C GLY A 7 7.37 10.01 -7.31
N GLY A 8 7.98 9.04 -6.64
CA GLY A 8 9.01 9.27 -5.63
C GLY A 8 10.25 9.91 -6.20
N ILE A 9 10.72 9.39 -7.33
CA ILE A 9 11.82 9.97 -8.10
C ILE A 9 11.47 11.40 -8.53
N TRP A 10 10.26 11.62 -9.05
CA TRP A 10 9.80 12.94 -9.51
C TRP A 10 9.69 13.95 -8.37
N SER A 11 9.13 13.57 -7.22
CA SER A 11 9.07 14.40 -6.01
C SER A 11 10.48 14.74 -5.49
N LEU A 12 11.40 13.77 -5.53
CA LEU A 12 12.79 13.98 -5.15
C LEU A 12 13.51 14.92 -6.12
N PHE A 13 13.21 14.83 -7.42
CA PHE A 13 13.70 15.76 -8.43
C PHE A 13 13.12 17.16 -8.24
N ASP A 14 11.81 17.31 -8.01
CA ASP A 14 11.18 18.60 -7.68
C ASP A 14 11.82 19.23 -6.43
N PHE A 15 12.21 18.42 -5.45
CA PHE A 15 12.84 18.89 -4.22
C PHE A 15 14.31 19.31 -4.41
N ILE A 16 15.08 18.57 -5.22
CA ILE A 16 16.55 18.78 -5.39
C ILE A 16 16.88 19.75 -6.55
N MET A 17 15.97 19.90 -7.51
CA MET A 17 16.12 20.74 -8.70
C MET A 17 15.10 21.89 -8.72
N PRO A 18 15.37 23.01 -8.01
CA PRO A 18 14.70 24.26 -8.34
C PRO A 18 15.05 24.67 -9.79
N LYS A 19 14.09 25.33 -10.46
CA LYS A 19 14.14 25.68 -11.89
C LYS A 19 15.49 26.31 -12.31
N GLY A 20 16.01 25.94 -13.49
CA GLY A 20 17.21 26.54 -14.10
C GLY A 20 18.44 25.62 -14.23
N LYS A 21 18.47 24.44 -13.59
CA LYS A 21 19.60 23.50 -13.74
C LYS A 21 19.69 22.82 -15.12
N PHE A 22 18.60 22.80 -15.88
CA PHE A 22 18.61 22.28 -17.25
C PHE A 22 19.42 23.18 -18.19
N ASP A 23 19.30 24.50 -18.05
CA ASP A 23 20.16 25.44 -18.79
C ASP A 23 21.63 25.29 -18.38
N ALA A 24 21.89 25.13 -17.08
CA ALA A 24 23.24 24.83 -16.60
C ALA A 24 23.81 23.50 -17.16
N PHE A 25 22.95 22.50 -17.37
CA PHE A 25 23.33 21.24 -18.02
C PHE A 25 23.66 21.42 -19.50
N MET A 26 22.88 22.22 -20.23
CA MET A 26 23.13 22.52 -21.64
C MET A 26 24.45 23.26 -21.88
N HIS A 27 24.93 24.02 -20.89
CA HIS A 27 26.22 24.71 -20.95
C HIS A 27 27.43 23.86 -20.53
N LEU A 28 27.23 22.62 -20.07
CA LEU A 28 28.35 21.71 -19.75
C LEU A 28 29.01 21.15 -21.02
N ASN A 29 30.30 20.82 -20.93
CA ASN A 29 31.01 20.12 -22.00
C ASN A 29 30.30 18.79 -22.35
N THR A 30 30.19 18.46 -23.63
CA THR A 30 29.53 17.28 -24.18
C THR A 30 29.96 15.98 -23.48
N GLY A 31 31.24 15.87 -23.10
CA GLY A 31 31.75 14.72 -22.33
C GLY A 31 31.07 14.56 -20.96
N TYR A 32 30.86 15.65 -20.23
CA TYR A 32 30.14 15.61 -18.94
C TYR A 32 28.65 15.34 -19.13
N GLN A 33 28.03 15.85 -20.18
CA GLN A 33 26.62 15.55 -20.50
C GLN A 33 26.41 14.05 -20.73
N ILE A 34 27.27 13.43 -21.54
CA ILE A 34 27.23 11.98 -21.81
C ILE A 34 27.46 11.19 -20.53
N ALA A 35 28.44 11.57 -19.70
CA ALA A 35 28.73 10.89 -18.44
C ALA A 35 27.54 10.92 -17.46
N ILE A 36 26.85 12.06 -17.33
CA ILE A 36 25.67 12.21 -16.48
C ILE A 36 24.52 11.33 -16.99
N VAL A 37 24.23 11.37 -18.29
CA VAL A 37 23.16 10.55 -18.89
C VAL A 37 23.46 9.07 -18.76
N ALA A 38 24.69 8.65 -19.06
CA ALA A 38 25.12 7.26 -18.93
C ALA A 38 25.09 6.78 -17.48
N GLY A 39 25.51 7.63 -16.52
CA GLY A 39 25.42 7.34 -15.09
C GLY A 39 23.98 7.18 -14.60
N PHE A 40 23.07 8.04 -15.06
CA PHE A 40 21.64 7.91 -14.75
C PHE A 40 21.06 6.61 -15.33
N LEU A 41 21.41 6.27 -16.57
CA LEU A 41 20.96 5.05 -17.23
C LEU A 41 21.49 3.79 -16.52
N ALA A 42 22.76 3.79 -16.13
CA ALA A 42 23.37 2.72 -15.36
C ALA A 42 22.71 2.56 -13.98
N GLY A 43 22.41 3.66 -13.29
CA GLY A 43 21.66 3.66 -12.04
C GLY A 43 20.26 3.06 -12.19
N LEU A 44 19.56 3.40 -13.28
CA LEU A 44 18.24 2.85 -13.59
C LEU A 44 18.29 1.34 -13.86
N PHE A 45 19.30 0.87 -14.61
CA PHE A 45 19.53 -0.56 -14.83
C PHE A 45 19.82 -1.31 -13.52
N PHE A 46 20.65 -0.73 -12.66
CA PHE A 46 20.94 -1.31 -11.35
C PHE A 46 19.67 -1.40 -10.48
N LEU A 47 18.86 -0.34 -10.47
CA LEU A 47 17.59 -0.31 -9.76
C LEU A 47 16.63 -1.40 -10.25
N LEU A 48 16.55 -1.62 -11.58
CA LEU A 48 15.74 -2.68 -12.17
C LEU A 48 16.18 -4.07 -11.71
N ILE A 49 17.48 -4.36 -11.76
CA ILE A 49 18.04 -5.64 -11.29
C ILE A 49 17.72 -5.85 -9.80
N PHE A 50 17.89 -4.81 -9.00
CA PHE A 50 17.58 -4.83 -7.57
C PHE A 50 16.09 -5.12 -7.32
N PHE A 51 15.19 -4.45 -8.06
CA PHE A 51 13.75 -4.74 -7.99
C PHE A 51 13.42 -6.17 -8.36
N PHE A 52 13.97 -6.71 -9.46
CA PHE A 52 13.75 -8.10 -9.86
C PHE A 52 14.18 -9.09 -8.77
N GLY A 53 15.33 -8.84 -8.13
CA GLY A 53 15.80 -9.63 -6.99
C GLY A 53 14.84 -9.58 -5.81
N LEU A 54 14.39 -8.38 -5.44
CA LEU A 54 13.42 -8.18 -4.35
C LEU A 54 12.06 -8.81 -4.65
N PHE A 55 11.53 -8.69 -5.88
CA PHE A 55 10.24 -9.27 -6.26
C PHE A 55 10.25 -10.80 -6.13
N LYS A 56 11.34 -11.47 -6.51
CA LYS A 56 11.45 -12.93 -6.42
C LYS A 56 11.39 -13.40 -4.96
N LYS A 57 12.06 -12.68 -4.05
CA LYS A 57 12.08 -12.98 -2.61
C LYS A 57 10.77 -12.59 -1.93
N GLY A 58 10.25 -11.39 -2.23
CA GLY A 58 9.01 -10.86 -1.70
C GLY A 58 7.80 -11.72 -2.04
N ARG A 59 7.69 -12.21 -3.28
CA ARG A 59 6.61 -13.12 -3.68
C ARG A 59 6.56 -14.38 -2.82
N LYS A 60 7.71 -15.04 -2.60
CA LYS A 60 7.78 -16.25 -1.77
C LYS A 60 7.37 -15.96 -0.32
N TRP A 61 7.80 -14.81 0.21
CA TRP A 61 7.44 -14.38 1.55
C TRP A 61 5.93 -14.08 1.70
N VAL A 62 5.36 -13.32 0.77
CA VAL A 62 3.92 -13.00 0.73
C VAL A 62 3.07 -14.26 0.57
N LEU A 63 3.46 -15.19 -0.32
CA LEU A 63 2.75 -16.46 -0.46
C LEU A 63 2.84 -17.28 0.83
N SER A 64 4.01 -17.39 1.46
CA SER A 64 4.14 -18.11 2.72
C SER A 64 3.34 -17.47 3.85
N PHE A 65 3.23 -16.14 3.88
CA PHE A 65 2.45 -15.42 4.87
C PHE A 65 0.93 -15.64 4.67
N ILE A 66 0.46 -15.62 3.43
CA ILE A 66 -0.97 -15.81 3.10
C ILE A 66 -1.40 -17.28 3.21
N PHE A 67 -0.53 -18.22 2.84
CA PHE A 67 -0.88 -19.65 2.70
C PHE A 67 -0.36 -20.55 3.82
N ASN A 68 0.35 -20.04 4.82
CA ASN A 68 0.55 -20.80 6.07
C ASN A 68 -0.79 -20.87 6.83
N LEU A 69 -1.64 -21.79 6.38
CA LEU A 69 -2.86 -22.19 7.06
C LEU A 69 -2.46 -22.84 8.38
N LYS A 70 -2.84 -22.22 9.50
CA LYS A 70 -2.77 -22.92 10.79
C LYS A 70 -3.82 -24.02 10.78
N GLU A 71 -3.38 -25.25 11.00
CA GLU A 71 -4.28 -26.40 11.10
C GLU A 71 -5.26 -26.17 12.28
N ILE A 72 -6.54 -26.33 11.98
CA ILE A 72 -7.62 -26.19 12.94
C ILE A 72 -7.62 -27.45 13.82
N GLU A 73 -7.52 -27.30 15.14
CA GLU A 73 -7.63 -28.42 16.08
C GLU A 73 -8.91 -29.23 15.80
N GLU A 74 -8.78 -30.56 15.69
CA GLU A 74 -9.89 -31.48 15.36
C GLU A 74 -11.08 -31.34 16.33
N LYS A 75 -10.83 -30.87 17.56
CA LYS A 75 -11.83 -30.66 18.62
C LYS A 75 -12.95 -29.69 18.23
N TYR A 76 -12.71 -28.74 17.31
CA TYR A 76 -13.69 -27.75 16.86
C TYR A 76 -14.24 -28.01 15.44
N LYS A 77 -13.81 -29.09 14.78
CA LYS A 77 -14.19 -29.39 13.38
C LYS A 77 -15.70 -29.60 13.20
N ASN A 78 -16.40 -30.09 14.23
CA ASN A 78 -17.77 -30.60 14.12
C ASN A 78 -18.89 -29.68 14.65
N ARG A 79 -18.59 -28.53 15.27
CA ARG A 79 -19.65 -27.61 15.78
C ARG A 79 -19.99 -26.54 14.74
N LEU A 80 -21.12 -26.71 14.05
CA LEU A 80 -21.61 -25.80 13.00
C LEU A 80 -22.00 -24.41 13.54
N ASP A 81 -22.62 -24.35 14.71
CA ASP A 81 -23.11 -23.09 15.32
C ASP A 81 -21.97 -22.10 15.60
N VAL A 82 -20.85 -22.62 16.11
CA VAL A 82 -19.64 -21.83 16.37
C VAL A 82 -19.05 -21.28 15.06
N LYS A 83 -19.16 -22.03 13.95
CA LYS A 83 -18.70 -21.56 12.63
C LYS A 83 -19.54 -20.40 12.13
N ILE A 84 -20.85 -20.46 12.35
CA ILE A 84 -21.81 -19.43 11.92
C ILE A 84 -21.59 -18.15 12.73
N ALA A 85 -21.44 -18.25 14.05
CA ALA A 85 -21.17 -17.11 14.91
C ALA A 85 -19.83 -16.42 14.56
N ALA A 86 -18.77 -17.22 14.34
CA ALA A 86 -17.47 -16.70 13.92
C ALA A 86 -17.52 -16.05 12.52
N GLY A 87 -18.26 -16.66 11.58
CA GLY A 87 -18.49 -16.10 10.26
C GLY A 87 -19.24 -14.76 10.29
N GLY A 88 -20.27 -14.65 11.13
CA GLY A 88 -21.02 -13.41 11.34
C GLY A 88 -20.15 -12.27 11.90
N LEU A 89 -19.27 -12.58 12.86
CA LEU A 89 -18.33 -11.60 13.41
C LEU A 89 -17.28 -11.17 12.37
N LEU A 90 -16.76 -12.09 11.56
CA LEU A 90 -15.85 -11.75 10.47
C LEU A 90 -16.53 -10.83 9.45
N LEU A 91 -17.78 -11.13 9.09
CA LEU A 91 -18.54 -10.33 8.13
C LEU A 91 -18.77 -8.89 8.63
N SER A 92 -19.13 -8.72 9.90
CA SER A 92 -19.38 -7.38 10.46
C SER A 92 -18.11 -6.53 10.48
N LEU A 93 -16.96 -7.14 10.81
CA LEU A 93 -15.66 -6.45 10.82
C LEU A 93 -15.25 -6.01 9.41
N ILE A 94 -15.52 -6.85 8.39
CA ILE A 94 -15.27 -6.51 6.98
C ILE A 94 -16.18 -5.36 6.53
N ALA A 95 -17.46 -5.39 6.92
CA ALA A 95 -18.40 -4.32 6.59
C ALA A 95 -17.94 -2.97 7.17
N ILE A 96 -17.41 -2.95 8.41
CA ILE A 96 -16.84 -1.75 9.02
C ILE A 96 -15.65 -1.23 8.20
N ILE A 97 -14.71 -2.11 7.81
CA ILE A 97 -13.54 -1.72 7.02
C ILE A 97 -13.96 -1.14 5.66
N ILE A 98 -14.91 -1.78 4.97
CA ILE A 98 -15.42 -1.29 3.69
C ILE A 98 -16.13 0.06 3.85
N GLY A 99 -16.92 0.21 4.91
CA GLY A 99 -17.59 1.49 5.23
C GLY A 99 -16.60 2.63 5.41
N ILE A 100 -15.49 2.39 6.12
CA ILE A 100 -14.42 3.39 6.29
C ILE A 100 -13.78 3.74 4.93
N ILE A 101 -13.50 2.76 4.07
CA ILE A 101 -12.92 3.02 2.74
C ILE A 101 -13.85 3.89 1.89
N ILE A 102 -15.15 3.59 1.89
CA ILE A 102 -16.15 4.38 1.14
C ILE A 102 -16.24 5.80 1.68
N ALA A 103 -16.25 5.98 3.01
CA ALA A 103 -16.27 7.30 3.63
C ALA A 103 -15.06 8.13 3.20
N VAL A 104 -13.86 7.53 3.19
CA VAL A 104 -12.63 8.20 2.72
C VAL A 104 -12.71 8.57 1.25
N ILE A 105 -13.22 7.68 0.38
CA ILE A 105 -13.37 7.97 -1.06
C ILE A 105 -14.37 9.11 -1.28
N GLN A 106 -15.49 9.12 -0.57
CA GLN A 106 -16.48 10.19 -0.66
C GLN A 106 -15.90 11.54 -0.22
N GLU A 107 -15.05 11.55 0.80
CA GLU A 107 -14.39 12.78 1.26
C GLU A 107 -13.37 13.32 0.24
N ILE A 108 -12.67 12.42 -0.47
CA ILE A 108 -11.76 12.80 -1.56
C ILE A 108 -12.52 13.37 -2.76
N LEU A 109 -13.65 12.75 -3.15
CA LEU A 109 -14.40 13.12 -4.35
C LEU A 109 -15.38 14.28 -4.14
N GLY A 110 -16.01 14.35 -2.96
CA GLY A 110 -17.04 15.33 -2.63
C GLY A 110 -16.51 16.72 -2.25
N GLY A 111 -15.19 16.85 -2.10
CA GLY A 111 -14.57 18.05 -1.57
C GLY A 111 -14.78 18.19 -0.06
N SER A 112 -13.81 18.78 0.62
CA SER A 112 -13.84 18.98 2.08
C SER A 112 -14.99 19.90 2.48
N SER A 113 -16.15 19.33 2.79
CA SER A 113 -17.19 20.02 3.53
C SER A 113 -16.68 20.24 4.96
N SER A 114 -16.91 21.44 5.50
CA SER A 114 -16.37 21.92 6.79
C SER A 114 -16.80 21.09 8.02
N THR A 115 -17.62 20.07 7.83
CA THR A 115 -18.11 19.14 8.85
C THR A 115 -17.34 17.82 8.93
N SER A 116 -16.36 17.57 8.05
CA SER A 116 -15.62 16.31 8.07
C SER A 116 -14.37 16.34 8.96
N PRO A 117 -14.10 15.26 9.74
CA PRO A 117 -12.95 15.19 10.64
C PRO A 117 -11.59 15.14 9.93
N PHE A 118 -11.53 14.82 8.63
CA PHE A 118 -10.28 14.79 7.86
C PHE A 118 -10.05 16.04 7.00
N SER A 119 -10.93 17.05 7.07
CA SER A 119 -10.81 18.33 6.34
C SER A 119 -9.46 19.04 6.56
N GLY A 120 -8.88 18.96 7.76
CA GLY A 120 -7.55 19.52 8.07
C GLY A 120 -6.38 18.80 7.40
N LEU A 121 -6.51 17.50 7.13
CA LEU A 121 -5.52 16.74 6.38
C LEU A 121 -5.61 17.07 4.88
N PHE A 122 -6.82 17.20 4.34
CA PHE A 122 -7.01 17.48 2.92
C PHE A 122 -6.67 18.90 2.50
N THR A 123 -6.84 19.90 3.37
CA THR A 123 -6.38 21.28 3.13
C THR A 123 -4.86 21.37 3.00
N SER A 124 -4.11 20.53 3.73
CA SER A 124 -2.65 20.43 3.61
C SER A 124 -2.18 19.86 2.26
N PHE A 125 -3.04 19.08 1.58
CA PHE A 125 -2.74 18.51 0.25
C PHE A 125 -2.94 19.50 -0.90
N SER A 126 -3.61 20.62 -0.67
CA SER A 126 -3.82 21.65 -1.70
C SER A 126 -2.52 22.35 -2.14
N SER A 127 -1.50 22.33 -1.28
CA SER A 127 -0.19 22.96 -1.55
C SER A 127 0.84 21.99 -2.18
N PHE A 128 0.42 20.80 -2.59
CA PHE A 128 1.34 19.76 -3.07
C PHE A 128 1.79 19.99 -4.52
N SER A 129 3.11 19.89 -4.76
CA SER A 129 3.68 19.83 -6.12
C SER A 129 3.12 18.64 -6.91
N SER A 130 3.19 18.70 -8.24
CA SER A 130 2.79 17.62 -9.14
C SER A 130 3.48 16.28 -8.81
N GLY A 131 4.76 16.30 -8.42
CA GLY A 131 5.48 15.10 -7.96
C GLY A 131 4.86 14.45 -6.72
N ASN A 132 4.37 15.27 -5.77
CA ASN A 132 3.74 14.77 -4.53
C ASN A 132 2.37 14.15 -4.81
N TRP A 133 1.62 14.66 -5.79
CA TRP A 133 0.35 14.06 -6.23
C TRP A 133 0.53 12.67 -6.83
N ILE A 134 1.58 12.47 -7.62
CA ILE A 134 1.90 11.16 -8.23
C ILE A 134 2.30 10.17 -7.14
N LEU A 135 3.12 10.60 -6.17
CA LEU A 135 3.47 9.80 -4.99
C LEU A 135 2.24 9.39 -4.19
N PHE A 136 1.37 10.35 -3.87
CA PHE A 136 0.16 10.12 -3.10
C PHE A 136 -0.77 9.12 -3.79
N THR A 137 -0.98 9.28 -5.10
CA THR A 137 -1.77 8.35 -5.91
C THR A 137 -1.19 6.95 -5.87
N GLY A 138 0.13 6.82 -6.05
CA GLY A 138 0.80 5.53 -5.97
C GLY A 138 0.69 4.88 -4.59
N ALA A 139 0.88 5.66 -3.51
CA ALA A 139 0.78 5.17 -2.14
C ALA A 139 -0.65 4.72 -1.79
N SER A 140 -1.65 5.47 -2.25
CA SER A 140 -3.07 5.11 -2.08
C SER A 140 -3.40 3.77 -2.74
N VAL A 141 -2.95 3.53 -3.98
CA VAL A 141 -3.14 2.25 -4.66
C VAL A 141 -2.47 1.10 -3.88
N PHE A 142 -1.30 1.33 -3.30
CA PHE A 142 -0.66 0.33 -2.43
C PHE A 142 -1.44 0.07 -1.15
N ALA A 143 -1.98 1.10 -0.51
CA ALA A 143 -2.81 0.96 0.68
C ALA A 143 -4.05 0.11 0.38
N ILE A 144 -4.72 0.36 -0.75
CA ILE A 144 -5.88 -0.44 -1.19
C ILE A 144 -5.48 -1.90 -1.40
N LEU A 145 -4.37 -2.18 -2.09
CA LEU A 145 -3.88 -3.55 -2.27
C LEU A 145 -3.54 -4.22 -0.94
N ALA A 146 -2.90 -3.50 -0.01
CA ALA A 146 -2.57 -4.01 1.32
C ALA A 146 -3.84 -4.37 2.11
N VAL A 147 -4.86 -3.51 2.06
CA VAL A 147 -6.15 -3.76 2.72
C VAL A 147 -6.85 -4.98 2.10
N THR A 148 -6.88 -5.11 0.78
CA THR A 148 -7.46 -6.29 0.11
C THR A 148 -6.74 -7.58 0.49
N LEU A 149 -5.40 -7.57 0.52
CA LEU A 149 -4.61 -8.72 0.96
C LEU A 149 -4.86 -9.04 2.45
N PHE A 150 -4.95 -8.01 3.29
CA PHE A 150 -5.26 -8.16 4.71
C PHE A 150 -6.65 -8.78 4.91
N LEU A 151 -7.67 -8.36 4.15
CA LEU A 151 -9.01 -8.94 4.19
C LEU A 151 -8.99 -10.43 3.81
N ILE A 152 -8.27 -10.81 2.74
CA ILE A 152 -8.13 -12.22 2.33
C ILE A 152 -7.42 -13.04 3.42
N TYR A 153 -6.34 -12.49 3.99
CA TYR A 153 -5.62 -13.13 5.09
C TYR A 153 -6.52 -13.30 6.32
N PHE A 154 -7.25 -12.25 6.70
CA PHE A 154 -8.16 -12.25 7.83
C PHE A 154 -9.33 -13.20 7.61
N TRP A 155 -9.82 -13.36 6.39
CA TRP A 155 -10.85 -14.35 6.06
C TRP A 155 -10.35 -15.78 6.25
N LYS A 156 -9.14 -16.09 5.74
CA LYS A 156 -8.57 -17.44 5.83
C LYS A 156 -8.12 -17.80 7.25
N ASN A 157 -7.51 -16.88 7.98
CA ASN A 157 -6.90 -17.13 9.29
C ASN A 157 -7.71 -16.62 10.48
N GLY A 158 -8.60 -15.65 10.28
CA GLY A 158 -9.44 -15.08 11.35
C GLY A 158 -10.43 -16.11 11.91
N TYR A 159 -10.86 -17.06 11.10
CA TYR A 159 -11.68 -18.19 11.55
C TYR A 159 -11.01 -19.00 12.67
N TYR A 160 -9.71 -19.28 12.56
CA TYR A 160 -8.93 -19.95 13.60
C TYR A 160 -8.79 -19.08 14.87
N LEU A 161 -8.57 -17.77 14.70
CA LEU A 161 -8.37 -16.85 15.83
C LEU A 161 -9.64 -16.74 16.69
N ILE A 162 -10.81 -16.68 16.07
CA ILE A 162 -12.10 -16.61 16.77
C ILE A 162 -12.40 -17.93 17.50
N LEU A 163 -12.15 -19.08 16.84
CA LEU A 163 -12.29 -20.38 17.49
C LEU A 163 -11.41 -20.51 18.73
N LYS A 164 -10.18 -20.01 18.67
CA LYS A 164 -9.26 -20.01 19.82
C LYS A 164 -9.77 -19.14 20.98
N ILE A 165 -10.33 -17.97 20.69
CA ILE A 165 -10.90 -17.08 21.73
C ILE A 165 -12.11 -17.74 22.39
N MET A 166 -13.03 -18.31 21.61
CA MET A 166 -14.19 -19.03 22.15
C MET A 166 -13.78 -20.25 22.99
N GLY A 167 -12.76 -20.99 22.55
CA GLY A 167 -12.26 -22.14 23.33
C GLY A 167 -11.56 -21.78 24.63
N VAL A 168 -11.05 -20.54 24.78
CA VAL A 168 -10.54 -20.02 26.05
C VAL A 168 -11.69 -19.59 26.97
N LEU A 169 -12.79 -19.07 26.42
CA LEU A 169 -13.97 -18.64 27.18
C LEU A 169 -14.84 -19.78 27.71
N GLU A 170 -14.77 -20.97 27.10
CA GLU A 170 -15.49 -22.17 27.53
C GLU A 170 -14.77 -22.96 28.66
N LYS A 171 -13.55 -22.56 29.05
CA LYS A 171 -12.78 -23.14 30.17
C LYS A 171 -13.02 -22.37 31.47
#